data_AF-A0A6N0HSV3-F1
#
_entry.id   AF-A0A6N0HSV3-F1
#
_cell.length_a   1.000
_cell.length_b   1.000
_cell.length_c   1.000
_cell.angle_alpha   90.00
_cell.angle_beta   90.00
_cell.angle_gamma   90.00
#
_symmetry.space_group_name_H-M   'P 1'
#
loop_
_entity.id
_entity.type
_entity.pdbx_description
1 polymer ?
#
loop_
_entity_poly.entity_id
_entity_poly.type
_entity_poly.pdbx_seq_one_letter_code
_entity_poly.pdbx_strand_id
1 'polypeptide(L)'
;MTHAVPSMLFSILLLATLSSSISEHELKVIKLIDVTLLTSLILITLFLCLDRIKTKNSYNCAVNLTENSCARAHPLQEEVVDYIWDNHSNSNYIFVGNTYHDKIFINDASLYFLLKKPIPVMWNEMHPGIVTTSEVQKEIIDQLNKKEVNIIVLSQMPTPQENNKSSMSSKIHILDRFIAKNFHVIAKNTRYSILKRTVD
;
A
#
# COMPACT_ATOMS: atom_id res chain seq x y z
N MET A 1 -10.60 3.86 -4.36
CA MET A 1 -12.03 3.80 -4.74
C MET A 1 -12.31 4.41 -6.12
N THR A 2 -11.44 4.17 -7.11
CA THR A 2 -11.68 4.51 -8.53
C THR A 2 -12.66 3.54 -9.22
N HIS A 3 -13.02 2.44 -8.54
CA HIS A 3 -13.92 1.41 -9.04
C HIS A 3 -15.43 1.75 -8.97
N ALA A 4 -15.83 2.87 -8.35
CA ALA A 4 -17.25 3.19 -8.17
C ALA A 4 -17.88 3.91 -9.37
N VAL A 5 -17.07 4.54 -10.23
CA VAL A 5 -17.58 5.36 -11.36
C VAL A 5 -18.31 4.52 -12.42
N PRO A 6 -17.82 3.35 -12.85
CA PRO A 6 -18.56 2.50 -13.79
C PRO A 6 -19.86 1.97 -13.19
N SER A 7 -19.85 1.62 -11.90
CA SER A 7 -21.03 1.14 -11.18
C SER A 7 -22.10 2.22 -11.07
N MET A 8 -21.71 3.46 -10.81
CA MET A 8 -22.62 4.62 -10.75
C MET A 8 -23.24 4.94 -12.11
N LEU A 9 -22.45 4.93 -13.20
CA LEU A 9 -22.97 5.11 -14.56
C LEU A 9 -24.00 4.03 -14.90
N PHE A 10 -23.75 2.77 -14.51
CA PHE A 10 -24.68 1.68 -14.71
C PHE A 10 -25.98 1.87 -13.92
N SER A 11 -25.91 2.29 -12.65
CA SER A 11 -27.09 2.59 -11.84
C SER A 11 -27.93 3.75 -12.40
N ILE A 12 -27.29 4.79 -12.93
CA ILE A 12 -27.97 5.94 -13.55
C ILE A 12 -28.73 5.50 -14.82
N LEU A 13 -28.10 4.69 -15.67
CA LEU A 13 -28.73 4.15 -16.88
C LEU A 13 -29.90 3.23 -16.53
N LEU A 14 -29.74 2.36 -15.54
CA LEU A 14 -30.78 1.46 -15.08
C LEU A 14 -32.00 2.23 -14.55
N LEU A 15 -31.79 3.23 -13.69
CA LEU A 15 -32.87 4.09 -13.19
C LEU A 15 -33.60 4.81 -14.32
N ALA A 16 -32.87 5.43 -15.25
CA ALA A 16 -33.48 6.12 -16.39
C ALA A 16 -34.34 5.20 -17.27
N THR A 17 -33.92 3.94 -17.48
CA THR A 17 -34.70 2.96 -18.24
C THR A 17 -35.95 2.49 -17.49
N LEU A 18 -35.85 2.24 -16.19
CA LEU A 18 -36.99 1.79 -15.36
C LEU A 18 -38.07 2.88 -15.25
N SER A 19 -37.68 4.15 -15.09
CA SER A 19 -38.62 5.27 -15.01
C SER A 19 -39.35 5.56 -16.33
N SER A 20 -38.87 5.02 -17.46
CA SER A 20 -39.50 5.20 -18.78
C SER A 20 -40.69 4.24 -19.03
N SER A 21 -40.85 3.22 -18.19
CA SER A 21 -41.82 2.13 -18.36
C SER A 21 -43.13 2.30 -17.56
N ILE A 22 -43.29 3.39 -16.81
CA ILE A 22 -44.38 3.57 -15.83
C ILE A 22 -45.49 4.50 -16.36
N SER A 23 -46.75 4.22 -16.00
CA SER A 23 -47.99 4.93 -16.39
C SER A 23 -48.02 6.43 -16.00
N GLU A 24 -48.61 7.28 -16.86
CA GLU A 24 -48.50 8.76 -16.83
C GLU A 24 -48.89 9.46 -15.52
N HIS A 25 -49.77 8.88 -14.70
CA HIS A 25 -50.28 9.53 -13.47
C HIS A 25 -49.41 9.28 -12.23
N GLU A 26 -48.85 8.07 -12.08
CA GLU A 26 -47.85 7.76 -11.04
C GLU A 26 -46.45 8.28 -11.40
N LEU A 27 -46.26 8.61 -12.68
CA LEU A 27 -45.02 9.07 -13.27
C LEU A 27 -44.49 10.39 -12.68
N LYS A 28 -45.36 11.31 -12.22
CA LYS A 28 -44.91 12.65 -11.77
C LYS A 28 -44.16 12.60 -10.43
N VAL A 29 -44.66 11.83 -9.47
CA VAL A 29 -44.03 11.71 -8.14
C VAL A 29 -42.75 10.89 -8.24
N ILE A 30 -42.78 9.78 -8.99
CA ILE A 30 -41.62 8.92 -9.21
C ILE A 30 -40.53 9.69 -9.96
N LYS A 31 -40.86 10.43 -11.04
CA LYS A 31 -39.89 11.28 -11.75
C LYS A 31 -39.29 12.36 -10.86
N LEU A 32 -40.06 12.96 -9.96
CA LEU A 32 -39.54 13.96 -9.03
C LEU A 32 -38.51 13.34 -8.07
N ILE A 33 -38.83 12.16 -7.50
CA ILE A 33 -37.93 11.41 -6.62
C ILE A 33 -36.65 11.03 -7.37
N ASP A 34 -36.76 10.46 -8.58
CA ASP A 34 -35.61 10.05 -9.38
C ASP A 34 -34.69 11.23 -9.73
N VAL A 35 -35.27 12.36 -10.12
CA VAL A 35 -34.50 13.58 -10.40
C VAL A 35 -33.79 14.10 -9.15
N THR A 36 -34.45 14.10 -7.99
CA THR A 36 -33.82 14.51 -6.73
C THR A 36 -32.69 13.55 -6.31
N LEU A 37 -32.88 12.25 -6.49
CA LEU A 37 -31.86 11.25 -6.17
C LEU A 37 -30.65 11.40 -7.09
N LEU A 38 -30.87 11.51 -8.41
CA LEU A 38 -29.83 11.71 -9.41
C LEU A 38 -29.04 12.99 -9.18
N THR A 39 -29.73 14.11 -8.92
CA THR A 39 -29.08 15.39 -8.64
C THR A 39 -28.26 15.33 -7.35
N SER A 40 -28.76 14.67 -6.29
CA SER A 40 -27.99 14.48 -5.05
C SER A 40 -26.71 13.66 -5.27
N LEU A 41 -26.79 12.57 -6.05
CA LEU A 41 -25.65 11.72 -6.41
C LEU A 41 -24.61 12.49 -7.21
N ILE A 42 -25.05 13.29 -8.19
CA ILE A 42 -24.16 14.15 -8.99
C ILE A 42 -23.48 15.18 -8.08
N LEU A 43 -24.23 15.85 -7.21
CA LEU A 43 -23.68 16.86 -6.30
C LEU A 43 -22.69 16.27 -5.29
N ILE A 44 -22.99 15.10 -4.70
CA ILE A 44 -22.06 14.38 -3.81
C ILE A 44 -20.80 13.99 -4.56
N THR A 45 -20.93 13.48 -5.79
CA THR A 45 -19.78 13.09 -6.62
C THR A 45 -18.92 14.31 -6.96
N LEU A 46 -19.54 15.43 -7.34
CA LEU A 46 -18.84 16.68 -7.59
C LEU A 46 -18.15 17.20 -6.33
N PHE A 47 -18.80 17.16 -5.17
CA PHE A 47 -18.22 17.57 -3.90
C PHE A 47 -16.99 16.73 -3.53
N LEU A 48 -17.10 15.39 -3.60
CA LEU A 48 -15.98 14.48 -3.33
C LEU A 48 -14.85 14.63 -4.36
N CYS A 49 -15.19 14.92 -5.63
CA CYS A 49 -14.21 15.18 -6.67
C CYS A 49 -13.49 16.50 -6.42
N LEU A 50 -14.20 17.57 -6.04
CA LEU A 50 -13.61 18.86 -5.69
C LEU A 50 -12.73 18.79 -4.44
N ASP A 51 -13.12 18.00 -3.44
CA ASP A 51 -12.28 17.74 -2.26
C ASP A 51 -11.01 16.97 -2.63
N ARG A 52 -11.09 16.05 -3.62
CA ARG A 52 -9.90 15.43 -4.21
C ARG A 52 -9.08 16.38 -5.08
N ILE A 53 -9.70 17.27 -5.86
CA ILE A 53 -9.02 18.27 -6.70
C ILE A 53 -8.32 19.35 -5.86
N LYS A 54 -8.77 19.57 -4.60
CA LYS A 54 -8.00 20.32 -3.60
C LYS A 54 -6.64 19.69 -3.27
N THR A 55 -6.25 18.57 -3.88
CA THR A 55 -4.84 18.29 -4.14
C THR A 55 -4.26 19.36 -5.06
N LYS A 56 -3.89 20.50 -4.48
CA LYS A 56 -3.21 21.66 -5.07
C LYS A 56 -1.84 21.33 -5.71
N ASN A 57 -1.55 20.06 -5.95
CA ASN A 57 -0.23 19.53 -6.24
C ASN A 57 -0.15 18.74 -7.56
N SER A 58 -1.24 18.43 -8.28
CA SER A 58 -1.14 17.57 -9.48
C SER A 58 -0.45 18.26 -10.66
N TYR A 59 -0.77 19.52 -10.92
CA TYR A 59 -0.11 20.32 -11.96
C TYR A 59 1.32 20.71 -11.56
N ASN A 60 1.53 21.13 -10.32
CA ASN A 60 2.87 21.40 -9.82
C ASN A 60 3.73 20.12 -9.81
N CYS A 61 3.14 18.95 -9.56
CA CYS A 61 3.80 17.66 -9.74
C CYS A 61 4.24 17.35 -11.15
N ALA A 62 3.36 17.60 -12.12
CA ALA A 62 3.62 17.27 -13.51
C ALA A 62 4.65 18.20 -14.15
N VAL A 63 4.79 19.43 -13.63
CA VAL A 63 5.53 20.50 -14.30
C VAL A 63 6.73 21.02 -13.51
N ASN A 64 6.71 20.95 -12.17
CA ASN A 64 7.74 21.50 -11.29
C ASN A 64 8.17 20.52 -10.18
N LEU A 65 9.34 19.90 -10.40
CA LEU A 65 10.36 19.47 -9.43
C LEU A 65 10.48 18.00 -9.00
N THR A 66 11.77 17.59 -8.97
CA THR A 66 12.45 16.53 -8.21
C THR A 66 11.63 15.30 -7.86
N GLU A 67 12.08 14.16 -8.39
CA GLU A 67 11.51 12.80 -8.40
C GLU A 67 10.75 12.28 -7.14
N ASN A 68 10.81 12.94 -5.97
CA ASN A 68 10.12 12.53 -4.74
C ASN A 68 8.85 13.33 -4.40
N SER A 69 8.49 14.37 -5.16
CA SER A 69 7.45 15.34 -4.75
C SER A 69 5.99 14.89 -5.00
N CYS A 70 5.78 13.76 -5.69
CA CYS A 70 4.48 13.43 -6.28
C CYS A 70 3.76 12.19 -5.78
N ALA A 71 4.49 11.24 -5.21
CA ALA A 71 3.88 10.23 -4.39
C ALA A 71 3.66 10.86 -3.00
N ARG A 72 2.42 10.98 -2.54
CA ARG A 72 2.18 11.27 -1.12
C ARG A 72 2.70 10.09 -0.31
N ALA A 73 3.90 10.21 0.21
CA ALA A 73 4.42 9.31 1.22
C ALA A 73 3.70 9.61 2.54
N HIS A 74 3.53 8.57 3.36
CA HIS A 74 3.11 8.78 4.75
C HIS A 74 4.27 9.43 5.52
N PRO A 75 4.05 10.36 6.47
CA PRO A 75 5.15 11.03 7.19
C PRO A 75 6.17 10.06 7.81
N LEU A 76 5.69 8.95 8.41
CA LEU A 76 6.56 7.90 8.94
C LEU A 76 7.41 7.15 7.88
N GLN A 77 7.01 7.16 6.60
CA GLN A 77 7.83 6.66 5.50
C GLN A 77 8.87 7.70 5.10
N GLU A 78 8.51 8.98 5.07
CA GLU A 78 9.44 10.09 4.79
C GLU A 78 10.60 10.09 5.79
N GLU A 79 10.30 9.95 7.09
CA GLU A 79 11.34 9.81 8.13
C GLU A 79 12.33 8.66 7.86
N VAL A 80 11.85 7.54 7.32
CA VAL A 80 12.70 6.39 6.99
C VAL A 80 13.56 6.68 5.76
N VAL A 81 12.96 7.30 4.74
CA VAL A 81 13.64 7.68 3.50
C VAL A 81 14.74 8.67 3.81
N ASP A 82 14.43 9.75 4.53
CA ASP A 82 15.38 10.79 4.92
C ASP A 82 16.54 10.19 5.73
N TYR A 83 16.24 9.38 6.75
CA TYR A 83 17.27 8.71 7.54
C TYR A 83 18.21 7.86 6.68
N ILE A 84 17.66 7.09 5.73
CA ILE A 84 18.46 6.24 4.84
C ILE A 84 19.31 7.08 3.89
N TRP A 85 18.77 8.16 3.32
CA TRP A 85 19.52 9.03 2.42
C TRP A 85 20.66 9.76 3.14
N ASP A 86 20.43 10.19 4.38
CA ASP A 86 21.42 10.91 5.17
C ASP A 86 22.56 9.99 5.67
N ASN A 87 22.25 8.74 6.01
CA ASN A 87 23.20 7.85 6.72
C ASN A 87 23.69 6.65 5.89
N HIS A 88 22.92 6.23 4.89
CA HIS A 88 23.10 4.94 4.20
C HIS A 88 22.86 5.04 2.68
N SER A 89 23.03 6.22 2.08
CA SER A 89 22.85 6.44 0.63
C SER A 89 23.73 5.56 -0.26
N ASN A 90 24.89 5.13 0.24
CA ASN A 90 25.80 4.21 -0.43
C ASN A 90 25.34 2.74 -0.43
N SER A 91 24.26 2.39 0.29
CA SER A 91 23.71 1.03 0.26
C SER A 91 23.09 0.76 -1.12
N ASN A 92 23.58 -0.28 -1.79
CA ASN A 92 23.08 -0.69 -3.12
C ASN A 92 21.69 -1.32 -3.02
N TYR A 93 21.48 -2.14 -2.00
CA TYR A 93 20.24 -2.86 -1.76
C TYR A 93 19.75 -2.62 -0.34
N ILE A 94 18.44 -2.46 -0.21
CA ILE A 94 17.74 -2.33 1.07
C ILE A 94 16.57 -3.30 1.03
N PHE A 95 16.47 -4.20 2.01
CA PHE A 95 15.32 -5.10 2.09
C PHE A 95 14.24 -4.47 2.95
N VAL A 96 13.04 -4.31 2.38
CA VAL A 96 11.83 -3.90 3.08
C VAL A 96 10.96 -5.12 3.33
N GLY A 97 10.62 -5.37 4.59
CA GLY A 97 9.82 -6.50 5.03
C GLY A 97 8.85 -6.15 6.17
N ASN A 98 8.12 -7.14 6.65
CA ASN A 98 7.26 -7.02 7.82
C ASN A 98 8.01 -7.38 9.10
N THR A 99 7.55 -6.91 10.25
CA THR A 99 8.10 -7.34 11.56
C THR A 99 8.02 -8.86 11.76
N TYR A 100 7.02 -9.51 11.17
CA TYR A 100 6.80 -10.96 11.25
C TYR A 100 6.56 -11.55 9.86
N HIS A 101 7.20 -12.68 9.55
CA HIS A 101 7.13 -13.35 8.24
C HIS A 101 6.36 -14.68 8.26
N ASP A 102 5.91 -15.13 9.44
CA ASP A 102 5.08 -16.32 9.61
C ASP A 102 3.58 -16.04 9.39
N LYS A 103 3.18 -14.76 9.45
CA LYS A 103 1.80 -14.28 9.30
C LYS A 103 1.79 -12.96 8.56
N ILE A 104 1.32 -12.96 7.32
CA ILE A 104 1.36 -11.78 6.44
C ILE A 104 -0.05 -11.48 5.91
N PHE A 105 -0.46 -10.22 6.03
CA PHE A 105 -1.71 -9.69 5.46
C PHE A 105 -1.43 -8.70 4.34
N ILE A 106 -0.67 -7.65 4.68
CA ILE A 106 -0.16 -6.64 3.77
C ILE A 106 1.29 -6.36 4.12
N ASN A 107 2.02 -5.73 3.21
CA ASN A 107 3.35 -5.20 3.45
C ASN A 107 3.47 -3.78 2.89
N ASP A 108 4.59 -3.11 3.17
CA ASP A 108 4.88 -1.79 2.61
C ASP A 108 5.79 -1.86 1.37
N ALA A 109 5.29 -2.44 0.29
CA ALA A 109 6.00 -2.46 -0.98
C ALA A 109 6.25 -1.05 -1.56
N SER A 110 5.45 -0.05 -1.15
CA SER A 110 5.56 1.32 -1.65
C SER A 110 6.90 1.98 -1.29
N LEU A 111 7.51 1.55 -0.18
CA LEU A 111 8.78 2.09 0.29
C LEU A 111 9.94 1.85 -0.69
N TYR A 112 9.90 0.77 -1.48
CA TYR A 112 10.92 0.53 -2.52
C TYR A 112 10.96 1.64 -3.57
N PHE A 113 9.80 2.21 -3.93
CA PHE A 113 9.71 3.31 -4.88
C PHE A 113 10.28 4.61 -4.29
N LEU A 114 10.00 4.86 -3.02
CA LEU A 114 10.49 6.06 -2.32
C LEU A 114 12.01 6.02 -2.09
N LEU A 115 12.57 4.84 -1.81
CA LEU A 115 14.00 4.65 -1.59
C LEU A 115 14.81 4.68 -2.89
N LYS A 116 14.18 4.42 -4.05
CA LYS A 116 14.84 4.32 -5.36
C LYS A 116 16.04 3.38 -5.36
N LYS A 117 15.92 2.28 -4.62
CA LYS A 117 16.93 1.21 -4.58
C LYS A 117 16.38 -0.03 -5.30
N PRO A 118 17.23 -0.77 -6.02
CA PRO A 118 16.86 -2.06 -6.55
C PRO A 118 16.33 -3.00 -5.46
N ILE A 119 15.32 -3.79 -5.81
CA ILE A 119 14.69 -4.74 -4.89
C ILE A 119 15.62 -5.96 -4.71
N PRO A 120 16.02 -6.31 -3.48
CA PRO A 120 16.94 -7.42 -3.26
C PRO A 120 16.27 -8.79 -3.38
N VAL A 121 14.94 -8.88 -3.35
CA VAL A 121 14.23 -10.17 -3.39
C VAL A 121 13.13 -10.22 -4.43
N MET A 122 12.76 -11.43 -4.88
CA MET A 122 11.64 -11.63 -5.81
C MET A 122 10.27 -11.39 -5.16
N TRP A 123 10.13 -11.61 -3.84
CA TRP A 123 8.85 -11.56 -3.14
C TRP A 123 8.59 -10.22 -2.43
N ASN A 124 8.74 -9.10 -3.15
CA ASN A 124 8.58 -7.75 -2.59
C ASN A 124 7.15 -7.38 -2.19
N GLU A 125 6.14 -8.13 -2.63
CA GLU A 125 4.73 -7.95 -2.21
C GLU A 125 4.31 -8.90 -1.07
N MET A 126 5.17 -9.86 -0.70
CA MET A 126 5.00 -10.72 0.47
C MET A 126 3.67 -11.49 0.56
N HIS A 127 3.25 -12.16 -0.50
CA HIS A 127 1.98 -12.91 -0.53
C HIS A 127 1.90 -14.04 0.54
N PRO A 128 0.80 -14.14 1.31
CA PRO A 128 0.59 -15.21 2.28
C PRO A 128 0.47 -16.58 1.61
N GLY A 129 0.97 -17.62 2.26
CA GLY A 129 1.05 -18.98 1.69
C GLY A 129 2.24 -19.18 0.74
N ILE A 130 2.92 -18.09 0.34
CA ILE A 130 4.17 -18.14 -0.43
C ILE A 130 5.33 -17.76 0.48
N VAL A 131 5.40 -16.51 0.94
CA VAL A 131 6.48 -16.03 1.83
C VAL A 131 6.43 -16.64 3.22
N THR A 132 5.27 -17.14 3.64
CA THR A 132 5.11 -17.83 4.93
C THR A 132 5.66 -19.27 4.92
N THR A 133 6.21 -19.75 3.79
CA THR A 133 6.78 -21.11 3.65
C THR A 133 8.27 -21.15 3.98
N SER A 134 8.76 -22.32 4.39
CA SER A 134 10.17 -22.49 4.75
C SER A 134 11.12 -22.40 3.55
N GLU A 135 10.68 -22.87 2.38
CA GLU A 135 11.41 -22.81 1.13
C GLU A 135 11.67 -21.35 0.72
N VAL A 136 10.60 -20.55 0.59
CA VAL A 136 10.71 -19.15 0.17
C VAL A 136 11.48 -18.31 1.19
N GLN A 137 11.31 -18.52 2.50
CA GLN A 137 12.10 -17.80 3.50
C GLN A 137 13.61 -18.09 3.39
N LYS A 138 14.00 -19.32 3.03
CA LYS A 138 15.41 -19.65 2.79
C LYS A 138 15.94 -19.00 1.52
N GLU A 139 15.14 -18.96 0.45
CA GLU A 139 15.51 -18.28 -0.79
C GLU A 139 15.65 -16.77 -0.60
N ILE A 140 14.79 -16.16 0.21
CA ILE A 140 14.95 -14.76 0.63
C ILE A 140 16.31 -14.59 1.31
N ILE A 141 16.66 -15.42 2.30
CA ILE A 141 17.95 -15.34 3.00
C ILE A 141 19.12 -15.47 2.02
N ASP A 142 19.08 -16.42 1.09
CA ASP A 142 20.11 -16.59 0.07
C ASP A 142 20.28 -15.32 -0.77
N GLN A 143 19.18 -14.73 -1.24
CA GLN A 143 19.20 -13.49 -2.01
C GLN A 143 19.73 -12.30 -1.19
N LEU A 144 19.40 -12.20 0.10
CA LEU A 144 19.92 -11.16 1.00
C LEU A 144 21.44 -11.28 1.19
N ASN A 145 21.95 -12.51 1.26
CA ASN A 145 23.39 -12.75 1.39
C ASN A 145 24.11 -12.51 0.06
N LYS A 146 23.60 -13.06 -1.04
CA LYS A 146 24.18 -12.91 -2.38
C LYS A 146 24.27 -11.46 -2.85
N LYS A 147 23.32 -10.62 -2.43
CA LYS A 147 23.29 -9.18 -2.74
C LYS A 147 23.92 -8.32 -1.65
N GLU A 148 24.55 -8.94 -0.64
CA GLU A 148 25.24 -8.25 0.45
C GLU A 148 24.37 -7.17 1.10
N VAL A 149 23.10 -7.50 1.36
CA VAL A 149 22.14 -6.54 1.93
C VAL A 149 22.57 -6.18 3.34
N ASN A 150 22.94 -4.92 3.56
CA ASN A 150 23.43 -4.43 4.85
C ASN A 150 22.39 -3.64 5.65
N ILE A 151 21.31 -3.21 5.00
CA ILE A 151 20.21 -2.45 5.62
C ILE A 151 18.88 -3.18 5.39
N ILE A 152 18.12 -3.34 6.47
CA ILE A 152 16.76 -3.88 6.46
C ILE A 152 15.82 -2.84 7.07
N VAL A 153 14.66 -2.64 6.45
CA VAL A 153 13.54 -1.89 7.03
C VAL A 153 12.41 -2.87 7.34
N LEU A 154 12.11 -3.04 8.62
CA LEU A 154 10.97 -3.83 9.09
C LEU A 154 9.80 -2.91 9.41
N SER A 155 8.64 -3.24 8.85
CA SER A 155 7.42 -2.47 8.99
C SER A 155 6.39 -3.20 9.85
N GLN A 156 5.84 -2.49 10.83
CA GLN A 156 4.76 -2.99 11.67
C GLN A 156 3.44 -2.86 10.90
N MET A 157 2.90 -4.02 10.51
CA MET A 157 1.66 -4.09 9.74
C MET A 157 0.46 -4.48 10.61
N PRO A 158 -0.75 -4.01 10.26
CA PRO A 158 -1.98 -4.44 10.92
C PRO A 158 -2.13 -5.96 10.87
N THR A 159 -2.68 -6.52 11.96
CA THR A 159 -3.05 -7.93 11.98
C THR A 159 -4.36 -8.11 11.20
N PRO A 160 -4.47 -9.12 10.32
CA PRO A 160 -5.69 -9.39 9.58
C PRO A 160 -6.83 -9.75 10.55
N GLN A 161 -8.01 -9.18 10.30
CA GLN A 161 -9.22 -9.42 11.09
C GLN A 161 -10.07 -10.56 10.53
N GLU A 162 -9.93 -10.86 9.25
CA GLU A 162 -10.71 -11.90 8.57
C GLU A 162 -10.19 -13.30 8.90
N ASN A 163 -11.10 -14.25 9.05
CA ASN A 163 -10.76 -15.65 9.31
C ASN A 163 -10.34 -16.39 8.02
N ASN A 164 -9.16 -16.07 7.50
CA ASN A 164 -8.58 -16.68 6.31
C ASN A 164 -7.09 -17.06 6.52
N LYS A 165 -6.42 -17.63 5.52
CA LYS A 165 -5.02 -18.07 5.65
C LYS A 165 -4.04 -16.97 6.09
N SER A 166 -4.32 -15.69 5.81
CA SER A 166 -3.47 -14.58 6.26
C SER A 166 -3.50 -14.36 7.78
N SER A 167 -4.57 -14.78 8.47
CA SER A 167 -4.70 -14.66 9.92
C SER A 167 -4.12 -15.83 10.70
N MET A 168 -3.78 -16.92 10.02
CA MET A 168 -3.13 -18.09 10.61
C MET A 168 -1.61 -17.96 10.51
N SER A 169 -0.92 -18.10 11.64
CA SER A 169 0.54 -18.25 11.66
C SER A 169 0.96 -19.58 11.03
N SER A 170 1.96 -19.56 10.14
CA SER A 170 2.59 -20.77 9.62
C SER A 170 3.51 -21.45 10.63
N LYS A 171 3.85 -20.78 11.75
CA LYS A 171 4.87 -21.17 12.73
C LYS A 171 6.29 -21.27 12.14
N ILE A 172 6.51 -20.70 10.96
CA ILE A 172 7.80 -20.70 10.27
C ILE A 172 8.45 -19.33 10.46
N HIS A 173 9.51 -19.29 11.27
CA HIS A 173 10.24 -18.08 11.66
C HIS A 173 11.69 -18.09 11.19
N ILE A 174 11.98 -18.70 10.03
CA ILE A 174 13.36 -18.87 9.56
C ILE A 174 13.97 -17.51 9.23
N LEU A 175 13.24 -16.69 8.48
CA LEU A 175 13.66 -15.33 8.12
C LEU A 175 13.73 -14.42 9.36
N ASP A 176 12.73 -14.48 10.24
CA ASP A 176 12.71 -13.68 11.47
C ASP A 176 13.94 -13.96 12.35
N ARG A 177 14.27 -15.24 12.55
CA ARG A 177 15.46 -15.64 13.32
C ARG A 177 16.76 -15.25 12.64
N PHE A 178 16.83 -15.34 11.31
CA PHE A 178 17.98 -14.87 10.56
C PHE A 178 18.19 -13.37 10.75
N ILE A 179 17.14 -12.56 10.62
CA ILE A 179 17.24 -11.11 10.79
C ILE A 179 17.65 -10.77 12.24
N ALA A 180 16.99 -11.37 13.23
CA ALA A 180 17.30 -11.12 14.64
C ALA A 180 18.73 -11.51 15.05
N LYS A 181 19.30 -12.54 14.41
CA LYS A 181 20.69 -12.98 14.69
C LYS A 181 21.73 -12.11 14.01
N ASN A 182 21.48 -11.64 12.78
CA ASN A 182 22.49 -11.03 11.93
C ASN A 182 22.38 -9.51 11.80
N PHE A 183 21.33 -8.91 12.37
CA PHE A 183 21.08 -7.47 12.27
C PHE A 183 20.68 -6.88 13.62
N HIS A 184 21.06 -5.62 13.84
CA HIS A 184 20.67 -4.84 15.02
C HIS A 184 19.95 -3.56 14.61
N VAL A 185 19.04 -3.09 15.46
CA VAL A 185 18.27 -1.85 15.23
C VAL A 185 19.19 -0.65 15.38
N ILE A 186 19.18 0.25 14.40
CA ILE A 186 19.95 1.50 14.40
C ILE A 186 19.06 2.75 14.46
N ALA A 187 17.81 2.64 14.00
CA ALA A 187 16.82 3.69 14.10
C ALA A 187 15.42 3.08 14.11
N LYS A 188 14.46 3.79 14.70
CA LYS A 188 13.08 3.33 14.82
C LYS A 188 12.14 4.53 14.92
N ASN A 189 11.00 4.43 14.27
CA ASN A 189 9.83 5.25 14.58
C ASN A 189 8.66 4.36 14.99
N THR A 190 7.45 4.92 15.11
CA THR A 190 6.29 4.18 15.60
C THR A 190 5.85 3.02 14.70
N ARG A 191 6.25 3.01 13.41
CA ARG A 191 5.84 1.98 12.43
C ARG A 191 7.00 1.19 11.84
N TYR A 192 8.19 1.75 11.78
CA TYR A 192 9.34 1.15 11.10
C TYR A 192 10.52 0.99 12.05
N SER A 193 11.25 -0.10 11.88
CA SER A 193 12.57 -0.32 12.46
C SER A 193 13.58 -0.44 11.33
N ILE A 194 14.65 0.32 11.41
CA ILE A 194 15.78 0.27 10.47
C ILE A 194 16.89 -0.51 11.15
N LEU A 195 17.34 -1.57 10.50
CA LEU A 195 18.33 -2.50 11.03
C LEU A 195 19.56 -2.51 10.13
N LYS A 196 20.73 -2.64 10.76
CA LYS A 196 22.02 -2.78 10.10
C LYS A 196 22.60 -4.15 10.36
N ARG A 197 23.23 -4.74 9.33
CA ARG A 197 23.91 -6.03 9.45
C ARG A 197 25.06 -5.90 10.46
N THR A 198 25.15 -6.84 11.38
CA THR A 198 26.29 -7.00 12.28
C THR A 198 27.46 -7.52 11.45
N VAL A 199 28.56 -6.77 11.44
CA VAL A 199 29.81 -7.21 10.80
C VAL A 199 30.51 -8.11 11.83
N ASP A 200 30.79 -9.35 11.44
CA ASP A 200 31.74 -10.20 12.19
C ASP A 200 33.18 -9.68 12.01
#